data_AF-A0A351X5P6-F1
#
_entry.id   AF-A0A351X5P6-F1
#
_cell.length_a   1.000
_cell.length_b   1.000
_cell.length_c   1.000
_cell.angle_alpha   90.00
_cell.angle_beta   90.00
_cell.angle_gamma   90.00
#
_symmetry.space_group_name_H-M   'P 1'
#
loop_
_entity.id
_entity.type
_entity.pdbx_description
1 polymer ?
#
loop_
_entity_poly.entity_id
_entity_poly.type
_entity_poly.pdbx_seq_one_letter_code
_entity_poly.pdbx_strand_id
1 'polypeptide(L)'
;MSALTHDLMVRGIAATKADEKSEAIRYFTRLLDLDPTPEEQTETWQWLATLVEDPVEKKTYLDEILSRNPGDARARRKLAELSGALNPADVIDPDRKPATAPIEPVRAKVQRFVCTVCGGRMVFTADGNELVCENCGSRKAIGGLKSRLSAGKSANFAAAMATTRGHEIPVRARITTCQGCSAEFQVPAHILSENCPYCGSSYATSDSSEKETIQPASLIPFKFGARGVRERLQSWFTAESFEKTPWYAAPRGFYIPVWNFTVGGQLSWTASIQNNDRWETIRDTKIIHHPEILVPATNHLPEASNEIVNTFQLAGMVNFDSHYLADWMAETYQIPVSDASLNARKTVLEAEKEQIPNQYNQQISNLRINPASMAVDSYQLILLPIWLTTYQHDQERFEVTVNGQNGQVIGQLPTRGLSEWISGIFGG
;
A
#
# COMPACT_ATOMS: atom_id res chain seq x y z
N MET A 1 11.50 38.64 -2.44
CA MET A 1 11.34 38.82 -3.91
C MET A 1 11.90 40.18 -4.28
N SER A 2 12.72 40.26 -5.33
CA SER A 2 13.15 41.55 -5.87
C SER A 2 12.05 42.10 -6.79
N ALA A 3 11.93 43.43 -6.90
CA ALA A 3 10.93 44.02 -7.81
C ALA A 3 11.14 43.58 -9.27
N LEU A 4 12.39 43.27 -9.65
CA LEU A 4 12.77 42.85 -10.99
C LEU A 4 12.41 41.39 -11.29
N THR A 5 12.67 40.45 -10.37
CA THR A 5 12.30 39.03 -10.54
C THR A 5 10.78 38.87 -10.62
N HIS A 6 10.05 39.62 -9.79
CA HIS A 6 8.59 39.66 -9.85
C HIS A 6 8.05 40.22 -11.18
N ASP A 7 8.59 41.33 -11.69
CA ASP A 7 8.17 41.89 -12.98
C ASP A 7 8.41 40.91 -14.14
N LEU A 8 9.58 40.26 -14.17
CA LEU A 8 9.88 39.23 -15.18
C LEU A 8 8.93 38.03 -15.11
N MET A 9 8.60 37.57 -13.89
CA MET A 9 7.64 36.48 -13.69
C MET A 9 6.27 36.86 -14.27
N VAL A 10 5.75 38.03 -13.91
CA VAL A 10 4.45 38.51 -14.39
C VAL A 10 4.42 38.65 -15.90
N ARG A 11 5.47 39.21 -16.51
CA ARG A 11 5.59 39.35 -17.97
C ARG A 11 5.68 38.00 -18.67
N GLY A 12 6.45 37.05 -18.14
CA GLY A 12 6.54 35.69 -18.69
C GLY A 12 5.19 34.98 -18.67
N ILE A 13 4.44 35.09 -17.57
CA ILE A 13 3.08 34.53 -17.45
C ILE A 13 2.12 35.21 -18.45
N ALA A 14 2.19 36.53 -18.59
CA ALA A 14 1.34 37.28 -19.53
C ALA A 14 1.62 36.85 -20.99
N ALA A 15 2.88 36.79 -21.39
CA ALA A 15 3.29 36.33 -22.71
C ALA A 15 2.85 34.87 -22.97
N THR A 16 2.95 33.99 -21.97
CA THR A 16 2.46 32.61 -22.07
C THR A 16 0.96 32.56 -22.34
N LYS A 17 0.16 33.38 -21.64
CA LYS A 17 -1.29 33.47 -21.85
C LYS A 17 -1.68 34.08 -23.20
N ALA A 18 -0.80 34.90 -23.78
CA ALA A 18 -0.96 35.48 -25.10
C ALA A 18 -0.46 34.54 -26.24
N ASP A 19 -0.01 33.33 -25.91
CA ASP A 19 0.61 32.37 -26.85
C ASP A 19 1.92 32.87 -27.50
N GLU A 20 2.59 33.84 -26.86
CA GLU A 20 3.87 34.41 -27.28
C GLU A 20 5.04 33.61 -26.69
N LYS A 21 5.17 32.33 -27.08
CA LYS A 21 6.11 31.37 -26.46
C LYS A 21 7.57 31.86 -26.38
N SER A 22 8.11 32.41 -27.47
CA SER A 22 9.51 32.86 -27.51
C SER A 22 9.78 34.01 -26.56
N GLU A 23 8.82 34.93 -26.39
CA GLU A 23 8.92 36.05 -25.47
C GLU A 23 8.80 35.58 -24.02
N ALA A 24 7.87 34.67 -23.75
CA ALA A 24 7.73 34.04 -22.44
C ALA A 24 9.02 33.32 -22.00
N ILE A 25 9.61 32.49 -22.86
CA ILE A 25 10.88 31.79 -22.60
C ILE A 25 11.98 32.81 -22.28
N ARG A 26 12.09 33.89 -23.06
CA ARG A 26 13.09 34.94 -22.83
C ARG A 26 12.96 35.58 -21.44
N TYR A 27 11.74 35.88 -21.00
CA TYR A 27 11.52 36.44 -19.66
C TYR A 27 11.89 35.45 -18.55
N PHE A 28 11.50 34.19 -18.68
CA PHE A 28 11.80 33.15 -17.70
C PHE A 28 13.29 32.81 -17.61
N THR A 29 13.98 32.65 -18.74
CA THR A 29 15.44 32.45 -18.74
C THR A 29 16.15 33.65 -18.11
N ARG A 30 15.73 34.87 -18.43
CA ARG A 30 16.30 36.07 -17.83
C ARG A 30 16.06 36.15 -16.32
N LEU A 31 14.93 35.63 -15.85
CA LEU A 31 14.63 35.54 -14.42
C LEU A 31 15.61 34.61 -13.71
N LEU A 32 15.91 33.43 -14.29
CA LEU A 32 16.88 32.48 -13.73
C LEU A 32 18.30 33.04 -13.63
N ASP A 33 18.70 33.94 -14.53
CA ASP A 33 20.00 34.62 -14.47
C ASP A 33 20.17 35.56 -13.26
N LEU A 34 19.08 35.95 -12.59
CA LEU A 34 19.06 36.97 -11.53
C LEU A 34 19.15 36.38 -10.11
N ASP A 35 19.60 35.13 -9.98
CA ASP A 35 19.63 34.37 -8.72
C ASP A 35 18.33 34.49 -7.89
N PRO A 36 17.18 34.11 -8.48
CA PRO A 36 15.88 34.27 -7.83
C PRO A 36 15.71 33.29 -6.67
N THR A 37 14.69 33.47 -5.82
CA THR A 37 14.47 32.58 -4.68
C THR A 37 14.23 31.14 -5.14
N PRO A 38 14.47 30.11 -4.29
CA PRO A 38 14.20 28.72 -4.66
C PRO A 38 12.75 28.46 -5.14
N GLU A 39 11.80 29.19 -4.57
CA GLU A 39 10.39 29.16 -4.97
C GLU A 39 10.18 29.75 -6.38
N GLU A 40 10.75 30.93 -6.63
CA GLU A 40 10.72 31.59 -7.95
C GLU A 40 11.43 30.72 -9.02
N GLN A 41 12.57 30.09 -8.69
CA GLN A 41 13.27 29.15 -9.58
C GLN A 41 12.37 27.98 -9.97
N THR A 42 11.75 27.36 -8.96
CA THR A 42 10.85 26.21 -9.15
C THR A 42 9.65 26.58 -10.02
N GLU A 43 9.02 27.73 -9.77
CA GLU A 43 7.91 28.22 -10.58
C GLU A 43 8.34 28.54 -12.02
N THR A 44 9.52 29.12 -12.19
CA THR A 44 10.07 29.45 -13.51
C THR A 44 10.31 28.19 -14.35
N TRP A 45 10.92 27.14 -13.77
CA TRP A 45 11.09 25.86 -14.46
C TRP A 45 9.77 25.17 -14.78
N GLN A 46 8.75 25.31 -13.93
CA GLN A 46 7.41 24.77 -14.22
C GLN A 46 6.83 25.39 -15.50
N TRP A 47 6.98 26.70 -15.68
CA TRP A 47 6.55 27.40 -16.90
C TRP A 47 7.42 27.03 -18.11
N LEU A 48 8.74 26.97 -17.96
CA LEU A 48 9.63 26.57 -19.07
C LEU A 48 9.31 25.15 -19.56
N ALA A 49 9.02 24.21 -18.66
CA ALA A 49 8.62 22.85 -18.99
C ALA A 49 7.29 22.76 -19.77
N THR A 50 6.41 23.77 -19.70
CA THR A 50 5.19 23.82 -20.51
C THR A 50 5.38 24.50 -21.87
N LEU A 51 6.36 25.39 -21.99
CA LEU A 51 6.60 26.19 -23.19
C LEU A 51 7.48 25.50 -24.23
N VAL A 52 8.48 24.76 -23.77
CA VAL A 52 9.41 24.03 -24.63
C VAL A 52 8.70 22.87 -25.33
N GLU A 53 9.17 22.46 -26.51
CA GLU A 53 8.63 21.30 -27.25
C GLU A 53 9.50 20.06 -27.12
N ASP A 54 10.83 20.24 -27.06
CA ASP A 54 11.81 19.14 -26.91
C ASP A 54 11.60 18.35 -25.61
N PRO A 55 11.35 17.03 -25.68
CA PRO A 55 11.16 16.21 -24.49
C PRO A 55 12.41 16.11 -23.61
N VAL A 56 13.61 16.25 -24.17
CA VAL A 56 14.86 16.19 -23.39
C VAL A 56 14.99 17.42 -22.51
N GLU A 57 14.86 18.61 -23.09
CA GLU A 57 14.88 19.88 -22.36
C GLU A 57 13.74 19.99 -21.33
N LYS A 58 12.53 19.53 -21.66
CA LYS A 58 11.43 19.42 -20.68
C LYS A 58 11.84 18.59 -19.47
N LYS A 59 12.41 17.41 -19.72
CA LYS A 59 12.85 16.51 -18.65
C LYS A 59 13.90 17.20 -17.77
N THR A 60 14.86 17.92 -18.36
CA THR A 60 15.87 18.65 -17.59
C THR A 60 15.24 19.63 -16.61
N TYR A 61 14.26 20.45 -17.02
CA TYR A 61 13.58 21.37 -16.11
C TYR A 61 12.80 20.65 -15.00
N LEU A 62 12.16 19.53 -15.33
CA LEU A 62 11.45 18.71 -14.35
C LEU A 62 12.41 18.08 -13.35
N ASP A 63 13.56 17.59 -13.79
CA ASP A 63 14.60 17.02 -12.92
C ASP A 63 15.19 18.10 -11.99
N GLU A 64 15.36 19.35 -12.46
CA GLU A 64 15.77 20.49 -11.62
C GLU A 64 14.74 20.85 -10.54
N ILE A 65 13.44 20.74 -10.85
CA ILE A 65 12.38 20.91 -9.84
C ILE A 65 12.48 19.80 -8.79
N LEU A 66 12.60 18.55 -9.23
CA LEU A 66 12.61 17.37 -8.36
C LEU A 66 13.89 17.23 -7.53
N SER A 67 15.02 17.77 -7.99
CA SER A 67 16.26 17.81 -7.21
C SER A 67 16.13 18.67 -5.95
N ARG A 68 15.23 19.67 -5.98
CA ARG A 68 14.98 20.59 -4.87
C ARG A 68 13.80 20.20 -4.01
N ASN A 69 12.68 19.91 -4.67
CA ASN A 69 11.48 19.41 -4.05
C ASN A 69 11.12 18.06 -4.69
N PRO A 70 11.68 16.96 -4.16
CA PRO A 70 11.38 15.63 -4.66
C PRO A 70 9.88 15.37 -4.72
N GLY A 71 9.09 15.94 -3.80
CA GLY A 71 7.65 15.75 -3.70
C GLY A 71 6.77 16.61 -4.60
N ASP A 72 7.32 17.42 -5.52
CA ASP A 72 6.49 18.27 -6.41
C ASP A 72 5.59 17.40 -7.31
N ALA A 73 4.30 17.38 -6.99
CA ALA A 73 3.31 16.55 -7.67
C ALA A 73 3.14 16.92 -9.15
N ARG A 74 3.29 18.21 -9.52
CA ARG A 74 3.14 18.67 -10.90
C ARG A 74 4.29 18.16 -11.76
N ALA A 75 5.51 18.27 -11.26
CA ALA A 75 6.71 17.81 -11.96
C ALA A 75 6.71 16.28 -12.10
N ARG A 76 6.38 15.55 -11.03
CA ARG A 76 6.22 14.08 -11.06
C ARG A 76 5.17 13.63 -12.07
N ARG A 77 4.03 14.31 -12.12
CA ARG A 77 2.95 14.00 -13.08
C ARG A 77 3.44 14.19 -14.52
N LYS A 78 4.04 15.35 -14.83
CA LYS A 78 4.58 15.62 -16.17
C LYS A 78 5.65 14.60 -16.57
N LEU A 79 6.51 14.20 -15.64
CA LEU A 79 7.52 13.17 -15.90
C LEU A 79 6.89 11.79 -16.17
N ALA A 80 5.79 11.46 -15.48
CA ALA A 80 5.01 10.26 -15.76
C ALA A 80 4.35 10.32 -17.15
N GLU A 81 3.86 11.49 -17.58
CA GLU A 81 3.34 11.71 -18.94
C GLU A 81 4.45 11.52 -19.99
N LEU A 82 5.62 12.15 -19.80
CA LEU A 82 6.76 12.06 -20.72
C LEU A 82 7.33 10.64 -20.85
N SER A 83 7.32 9.87 -19.76
CA SER A 83 7.79 8.47 -19.76
C SER A 83 6.75 7.47 -20.26
N GLY A 84 5.53 7.92 -20.57
CA GLY A 84 4.41 7.06 -20.96
C GLY A 84 3.79 6.25 -19.80
N ALA A 85 4.19 6.53 -18.56
CA ALA A 85 3.59 5.91 -17.37
C ALA A 85 2.19 6.47 -17.05
N LEU A 86 1.88 7.67 -17.54
CA LEU A 86 0.57 8.30 -17.44
C LEU A 86 0.08 8.68 -18.84
N ASN A 87 -1.09 8.19 -19.22
CA ASN A 87 -1.78 8.64 -20.43
C ASN A 87 -2.57 9.92 -20.13
N PRO A 88 -2.33 11.04 -20.83
CA PRO A 88 -3.06 12.29 -20.59
C PRO A 88 -4.58 12.17 -20.70
N ALA A 89 -5.08 11.24 -21.51
CA ALA A 89 -6.53 11.01 -21.67
C ALA A 89 -7.19 10.36 -20.45
N ASP A 90 -6.41 9.73 -19.57
CA ASP A 90 -6.89 9.08 -18.35
C ASP A 90 -6.88 10.03 -17.14
N VAL A 91 -6.35 11.25 -17.31
CA VAL A 91 -6.27 12.25 -16.24
C VAL A 91 -7.67 12.78 -15.93
N ILE A 92 -8.02 12.81 -14.64
CA ILE A 92 -9.30 13.33 -14.16
C ILE A 92 -9.39 14.80 -14.53
N ASP A 93 -10.42 15.12 -15.29
CA ASP A 93 -10.84 16.49 -15.57
C ASP A 93 -11.80 16.95 -14.45
N PRO A 94 -11.41 17.91 -13.59
CA PRO A 94 -12.24 18.36 -12.48
C PRO A 94 -13.53 19.04 -12.93
N ASP A 95 -13.58 19.56 -14.16
CA ASP A 95 -14.75 20.21 -14.73
C ASP A 95 -15.71 19.22 -15.40
N ARG A 96 -15.27 17.96 -15.56
CA ARG A 96 -16.06 16.89 -16.16
C ARG A 96 -16.53 15.91 -15.08
N LYS A 97 -17.84 15.88 -14.85
CA LYS A 97 -18.44 14.87 -13.96
C LYS A 97 -18.12 13.46 -14.49
N PRO A 98 -17.50 12.58 -13.68
CA PRO A 98 -17.28 11.19 -14.08
C PRO A 98 -18.62 10.54 -14.42
N ALA A 99 -18.66 9.76 -15.50
CA ALA A 99 -19.83 8.93 -15.77
C ALA A 99 -19.93 7.87 -14.66
N THR A 100 -21.06 7.78 -13.98
CA THR A 100 -21.30 6.72 -13.01
C THR A 100 -21.28 5.38 -13.74
N ALA A 101 -20.28 4.54 -13.46
CA ALA A 101 -20.23 3.20 -14.03
C ALA A 101 -21.46 2.39 -13.58
N PRO A 102 -22.12 1.62 -14.47
CA PRO A 102 -23.21 0.74 -14.08
C PRO A 102 -22.76 -0.26 -13.02
N ILE A 103 -23.56 -0.42 -11.96
CA ILE A 103 -23.28 -1.36 -10.83
C ILE A 103 -23.65 -2.80 -11.22
N GLU A 104 -24.17 -3.01 -12.43
CA GLU A 104 -24.59 -4.33 -12.91
C GLU A 104 -23.42 -5.34 -12.87
N PRO A 105 -23.69 -6.60 -12.46
CA PRO A 105 -22.65 -7.61 -12.43
C PRO A 105 -22.08 -7.88 -13.82
N VAL A 106 -20.76 -7.99 -13.90
CA VAL A 106 -20.05 -8.24 -15.16
C VAL A 106 -19.65 -9.71 -15.23
N ARG A 107 -19.67 -10.31 -16.43
CA ARG A 107 -19.10 -11.65 -16.61
C ARG A 107 -17.59 -11.59 -16.46
N ALA A 108 -17.05 -12.31 -15.49
CA ALA A 108 -15.61 -12.31 -15.22
C ALA A 108 -14.87 -13.44 -15.92
N LYS A 109 -13.62 -13.16 -16.28
CA LYS A 109 -12.66 -14.22 -16.64
C LYS A 109 -12.04 -14.81 -15.38
N VAL A 110 -12.50 -16.00 -15.03
CA VAL A 110 -11.94 -16.79 -13.92
C VAL A 110 -10.95 -17.84 -14.45
N GLN A 111 -9.87 -18.03 -13.72
CA GLN A 111 -8.95 -19.13 -13.94
C GLN A 111 -9.29 -20.28 -12.99
N ARG A 112 -9.45 -21.46 -13.55
CA ARG A 112 -9.64 -22.71 -12.80
C ARG A 112 -8.33 -23.48 -12.70
N PHE A 113 -8.10 -24.13 -11.57
CA PHE A 113 -6.91 -24.96 -11.34
C PHE A 113 -7.26 -26.45 -11.44
N VAL A 114 -6.93 -27.06 -12.58
CA VAL A 114 -7.29 -28.45 -12.91
C VAL A 114 -6.04 -29.27 -13.21
N CYS A 115 -6.01 -30.50 -12.71
CA CYS A 115 -4.97 -31.48 -12.97
C CYS A 115 -4.97 -31.93 -14.43
N THR A 116 -3.81 -31.85 -15.08
CA THR A 116 -3.63 -32.30 -16.47
C THR A 116 -3.58 -33.82 -16.60
N VAL A 117 -3.42 -34.56 -15.50
CA VAL A 117 -3.33 -36.04 -15.49
C VAL A 117 -4.71 -36.67 -15.33
N CYS A 118 -5.50 -36.23 -14.34
CA CYS A 118 -6.77 -36.87 -14.00
C CYS A 118 -7.99 -35.94 -14.04
N GLY A 119 -7.82 -34.66 -14.37
CA GLY A 119 -8.92 -33.67 -14.33
C GLY A 119 -9.37 -33.28 -12.92
N GLY A 120 -8.71 -33.79 -11.88
CA GLY A 120 -9.01 -33.46 -10.49
C GLY A 120 -8.64 -32.02 -10.11
N ARG A 121 -9.16 -31.57 -8.97
CA ARG A 121 -8.86 -30.26 -8.39
C ARG A 121 -7.38 -30.16 -8.00
N MET A 122 -6.79 -28.99 -8.26
CA MET A 122 -5.44 -28.65 -7.81
C MET A 122 -5.49 -27.55 -6.76
N VAL A 123 -4.72 -27.75 -5.69
CA VAL A 123 -4.62 -26.83 -4.55
C VAL A 123 -3.17 -26.39 -4.39
N PHE A 124 -2.95 -25.14 -3.97
CA PHE A 124 -1.61 -24.62 -3.75
C PHE A 124 -1.09 -25.05 -2.39
N THR A 125 0.11 -25.63 -2.37
CA THR A 125 0.70 -26.16 -1.15
C THR A 125 1.07 -25.03 -0.21
N ALA A 126 0.78 -25.23 1.07
CA ALA A 126 1.03 -24.23 2.10
C ALA A 126 2.53 -23.99 2.37
N ASP A 127 3.44 -24.79 1.81
CA ASP A 127 4.90 -24.55 1.83
C ASP A 127 5.37 -23.56 0.74
N GLY A 128 4.46 -23.15 -0.14
CA GLY A 128 4.64 -22.02 -1.04
C GLY A 128 5.32 -22.33 -2.37
N ASN A 129 5.38 -23.60 -2.79
CA ASN A 129 6.22 -24.00 -3.94
C ASN A 129 5.49 -24.74 -5.08
N GLU A 130 4.38 -25.42 -4.81
CA GLU A 130 3.78 -26.34 -5.77
C GLU A 130 2.25 -26.30 -5.74
N LEU A 131 1.62 -26.72 -6.83
CA LEU A 131 0.24 -27.19 -6.82
C LEU A 131 0.22 -28.71 -6.72
N VAL A 132 -0.67 -29.24 -5.89
CA VAL A 132 -0.89 -30.67 -5.70
C VAL A 132 -2.33 -31.02 -6.10
N CYS A 133 -2.50 -32.10 -6.84
CA CYS A 133 -3.84 -32.63 -7.12
C CYS A 133 -4.36 -33.43 -5.92
N GLU A 134 -5.55 -33.06 -5.41
CA GLU A 134 -6.17 -33.76 -4.26
C GLU A 134 -6.67 -35.17 -4.61
N ASN A 135 -6.82 -35.49 -5.90
CA ASN A 135 -7.32 -36.78 -6.36
C ASN A 135 -6.20 -37.79 -6.65
N CYS A 136 -5.22 -37.42 -7.49
CA CYS A 136 -4.16 -38.34 -7.93
C CYS A 136 -2.77 -38.04 -7.34
N GLY A 137 -2.61 -36.95 -6.58
CA GLY A 137 -1.34 -36.57 -5.98
C GLY A 137 -0.30 -35.97 -6.94
N SER A 138 -0.63 -35.77 -8.23
CA SER A 138 0.27 -35.13 -9.20
C SER A 138 0.71 -33.74 -8.73
N ARG A 139 1.98 -33.40 -8.93
CA ARG A 139 2.58 -32.14 -8.49
C ARG A 139 2.97 -31.27 -9.69
N LYS A 140 2.79 -29.96 -9.56
CA LYS A 140 3.24 -28.96 -10.53
C LYS A 140 3.91 -27.82 -9.79
N ALA A 141 5.21 -27.63 -9.97
CA ALA A 141 5.91 -26.49 -9.41
C ALA A 141 5.33 -25.17 -9.95
N ILE A 142 5.15 -24.18 -9.07
CA ILE A 142 4.74 -22.82 -9.41
C ILE A 142 5.89 -21.90 -9.05
N GLY A 143 6.40 -21.16 -10.04
CA GLY A 143 7.40 -20.11 -9.83
C GLY A 143 8.72 -20.58 -9.22
N GLY A 144 9.70 -20.93 -10.07
CA GLY A 144 11.09 -21.13 -9.64
C GLY A 144 11.79 -19.82 -9.22
N LEU A 145 13.07 -19.89 -8.82
CA LEU A 145 13.95 -18.76 -8.42
C LEU A 145 13.83 -17.47 -9.27
N LYS A 146 13.34 -17.56 -10.53
CA LYS A 146 13.11 -16.43 -11.42
C LYS A 146 12.00 -15.47 -10.97
N SER A 147 11.01 -15.89 -10.16
CA SER A 147 9.97 -14.96 -9.65
C SER A 147 10.42 -14.17 -8.41
N ARG A 148 11.51 -14.58 -7.73
CA ARG A 148 12.10 -13.88 -6.58
C ARG A 148 12.97 -12.67 -6.98
N LEU A 149 13.48 -12.66 -8.21
CA LEU A 149 14.45 -11.65 -8.68
C LEU A 149 13.80 -10.32 -9.12
N SER A 150 12.47 -10.24 -9.12
CA SER A 150 11.76 -8.98 -9.19
C SER A 150 10.53 -9.09 -8.30
N ALA A 151 10.57 -8.54 -7.08
CA ALA A 151 9.30 -8.11 -6.48
C ALA A 151 8.66 -7.13 -7.47
N GLY A 152 7.34 -7.23 -7.69
CA GLY A 152 6.65 -6.51 -8.75
C GLY A 152 6.96 -5.02 -8.72
N LYS A 153 7.04 -4.38 -9.90
CA LYS A 153 7.45 -2.97 -10.01
C LYS A 153 6.46 -2.07 -9.27
N SER A 154 6.94 -1.29 -8.30
CA SER A 154 6.13 -0.26 -7.62
C SER A 154 5.63 0.76 -8.64
N ALA A 155 4.39 1.21 -8.46
CA ALA A 155 3.74 2.20 -9.32
C ALA A 155 4.03 3.62 -8.83
N ASN A 156 4.06 4.59 -9.76
CA ASN A 156 4.23 5.99 -9.44
C ASN A 156 2.94 6.54 -8.80
N PHE A 157 3.04 7.05 -7.58
CA PHE A 157 1.88 7.52 -6.84
C PHE A 157 1.24 8.77 -7.47
N ALA A 158 2.04 9.75 -7.92
CA ALA A 158 1.53 10.97 -8.55
C ALA A 158 0.75 10.68 -9.84
N ALA A 159 1.17 9.67 -10.61
CA ALA A 159 0.45 9.21 -11.79
C ALA A 159 -0.92 8.62 -11.43
N ALA A 160 -0.97 7.77 -10.40
CA ALA A 160 -2.23 7.18 -9.95
C ALA A 160 -3.22 8.23 -9.45
N MET A 161 -2.74 9.21 -8.66
CA MET A 161 -3.56 10.31 -8.13
C MET A 161 -4.16 11.20 -9.23
N ALA A 162 -3.54 11.25 -10.40
CA ALA A 162 -4.07 11.97 -11.54
C ALA A 162 -5.24 11.25 -12.24
N THR A 163 -5.49 9.97 -11.95
CA THR A 163 -6.48 9.13 -12.65
C THR A 163 -7.54 8.56 -11.70
N THR A 164 -8.68 8.09 -12.21
CA THR A 164 -9.74 7.49 -11.38
C THR A 164 -9.27 6.26 -10.59
N ARG A 165 -8.32 5.49 -11.13
CA ARG A 165 -7.69 4.34 -10.47
C ARG A 165 -7.12 4.66 -9.08
N GLY A 166 -6.67 5.89 -8.86
CA GLY A 166 -6.13 6.33 -7.57
C GLY A 166 -7.19 6.43 -6.47
N HIS A 167 -8.45 6.60 -6.85
CA HIS A 167 -9.56 7.01 -5.98
C HIS A 167 -10.71 6.01 -5.96
N GLU A 168 -10.70 5.01 -6.84
CA GLU A 168 -11.78 4.03 -6.99
C GLU A 168 -11.45 2.68 -6.38
N ILE A 169 -12.49 2.02 -5.88
CA ILE A 169 -12.46 0.62 -5.42
C ILE A 169 -13.23 -0.28 -6.39
N PRO A 170 -12.95 -1.59 -6.41
CA PRO A 170 -13.78 -2.55 -7.11
C PRO A 170 -15.19 -2.58 -6.48
N VAL A 171 -16.21 -2.17 -7.24
CA VAL A 171 -17.62 -2.15 -6.77
C VAL A 171 -18.53 -3.13 -7.49
N ARG A 172 -18.13 -3.63 -8.66
CA ARG A 172 -18.97 -4.53 -9.47
C ARG A 172 -18.80 -5.97 -9.03
N ALA A 173 -19.91 -6.59 -8.65
CA ALA A 173 -19.94 -8.04 -8.53
C ALA A 173 -19.70 -8.69 -9.90
N ARG A 174 -19.26 -9.94 -9.88
CA ARG A 174 -18.95 -10.69 -11.08
C ARG A 174 -19.82 -11.93 -11.14
N ILE A 175 -20.29 -12.31 -12.32
CA ILE A 175 -20.98 -13.58 -12.54
C ILE A 175 -20.04 -14.51 -13.28
N THR A 176 -19.95 -15.75 -12.81
CA THR A 176 -19.13 -16.78 -13.44
C THR A 176 -19.84 -18.12 -13.51
N THR A 177 -19.56 -18.88 -14.57
CA THR A 177 -20.06 -20.23 -14.76
C THR A 177 -18.98 -21.22 -14.37
N CYS A 178 -19.28 -22.11 -13.41
CA CYS A 178 -18.35 -23.13 -12.97
C CYS A 178 -18.06 -24.14 -14.11
N GLN A 179 -16.82 -24.23 -14.56
CA GLN A 179 -16.38 -25.24 -15.55
C GLN A 179 -16.39 -26.69 -14.99
N GLY A 180 -16.68 -26.88 -13.70
CA GLY A 180 -16.75 -28.19 -13.04
C GLY A 180 -18.16 -28.77 -13.00
N CYS A 181 -19.11 -28.03 -12.42
CA CYS A 181 -20.49 -28.47 -12.24
C CYS A 181 -21.51 -27.68 -13.08
N SER A 182 -21.06 -26.73 -13.90
CA SER A 182 -21.89 -25.85 -14.73
C SER A 182 -22.80 -24.89 -13.98
N ALA A 183 -22.76 -24.86 -12.64
CA ALA A 183 -23.52 -23.89 -11.86
C ALA A 183 -23.01 -22.46 -12.09
N GLU A 184 -23.94 -21.52 -12.21
CA GLU A 184 -23.65 -20.10 -12.25
C GLU A 184 -23.71 -19.52 -10.83
N PHE A 185 -22.72 -18.69 -10.48
CA PHE A 185 -22.68 -18.04 -9.17
C PHE A 185 -22.06 -16.65 -9.26
N GLN A 186 -22.37 -15.83 -8.26
CA GLN A 186 -21.88 -14.46 -8.15
C GLN A 186 -20.67 -14.40 -7.21
N VAL A 187 -19.62 -13.71 -7.65
CA VAL A 187 -18.41 -13.41 -6.88
C VAL A 187 -18.46 -11.93 -6.50
N PRO A 188 -18.41 -11.58 -5.20
CA PRO A 188 -18.38 -10.18 -4.76
C PRO A 188 -17.19 -9.40 -5.35
N ALA A 189 -17.30 -8.08 -5.46
CA ALA A 189 -16.26 -7.23 -6.08
C ALA A 189 -14.90 -7.31 -5.36
N HIS A 190 -14.92 -7.45 -4.04
CA HIS A 190 -13.74 -7.47 -3.19
C HIS A 190 -13.06 -8.85 -3.08
N ILE A 191 -13.58 -9.90 -3.73
CA ILE A 191 -13.02 -11.27 -3.64
C ILE A 191 -12.16 -11.59 -4.87
N LEU A 192 -10.90 -11.93 -4.69
CA LEU A 192 -10.00 -12.36 -5.77
C LEU A 192 -10.01 -13.86 -6.01
N SER A 193 -10.27 -14.66 -4.99
CA SER A 193 -10.24 -16.12 -5.07
C SER A 193 -11.33 -16.74 -4.22
N GLU A 194 -12.04 -17.70 -4.79
CA GLU A 194 -13.14 -18.40 -4.12
C GLU A 194 -13.34 -19.82 -4.66
N ASN A 195 -13.93 -20.68 -3.84
CA ASN A 195 -14.34 -22.02 -4.22
C ASN A 195 -15.80 -22.01 -4.69
N CYS A 196 -16.10 -22.72 -5.78
CA CYS A 196 -17.47 -22.87 -6.25
C CYS A 196 -18.36 -23.45 -5.14
N PRO A 197 -19.47 -22.80 -4.78
CA PRO A 197 -20.30 -23.21 -3.64
C PRO A 197 -21.01 -24.56 -3.86
N TYR A 198 -21.08 -25.04 -5.11
CA TYR A 198 -21.75 -26.30 -5.46
C TYR A 198 -20.82 -27.50 -5.45
N CYS A 199 -19.59 -27.37 -5.99
CA CYS A 199 -18.70 -28.51 -6.21
C CYS A 199 -17.27 -28.30 -5.67
N GLY A 200 -17.01 -27.19 -4.99
CA GLY A 200 -15.72 -26.89 -4.35
C GLY A 200 -14.55 -26.61 -5.30
N SER A 201 -14.76 -26.54 -6.63
CA SER A 201 -13.67 -26.18 -7.56
C SER A 201 -13.12 -24.79 -7.26
N SER A 202 -11.80 -24.65 -7.21
CA SER A 202 -11.12 -23.39 -6.90
C SER A 202 -10.97 -22.49 -8.12
N TYR A 203 -11.30 -21.22 -7.94
CA TYR A 203 -11.20 -20.18 -8.95
C TYR A 203 -10.44 -18.98 -8.40
N ALA A 204 -9.55 -18.45 -9.23
CA ALA A 204 -8.97 -17.13 -9.01
C ALA A 204 -9.42 -16.21 -10.14
N THR A 205 -9.76 -14.99 -9.79
CA THR A 205 -10.13 -13.97 -10.77
C THR A 205 -8.87 -13.45 -11.43
N SER A 206 -8.90 -13.36 -12.76
CA SER A 206 -7.79 -12.89 -13.60
C SER A 206 -8.15 -11.62 -14.37
N ASP A 207 -9.21 -10.94 -13.91
CA ASP A 207 -9.85 -9.85 -14.65
C ASP A 207 -8.95 -8.63 -14.75
N SER A 208 -8.23 -8.58 -15.86
CA SER A 208 -7.49 -7.43 -16.38
C SER A 208 -8.37 -6.48 -17.20
N SER A 209 -9.66 -6.80 -17.38
CA SER A 209 -10.58 -6.01 -18.20
C SER A 209 -11.18 -4.80 -17.49
N GLU A 210 -11.11 -4.73 -16.16
CA GLU A 210 -11.46 -3.51 -15.43
C GLU A 210 -10.24 -2.58 -15.45
N LYS A 211 -10.16 -1.71 -16.45
CA LYS A 211 -9.11 -0.69 -16.57
C LYS A 211 -8.97 0.20 -15.32
N GLU A 212 -9.99 0.20 -14.46
CA GLU A 212 -10.16 1.10 -13.32
C GLU A 212 -9.66 0.51 -12.00
N THR A 213 -9.31 -0.79 -11.92
CA THR A 213 -8.87 -1.41 -10.65
C THR A 213 -7.37 -1.71 -10.61
N ILE A 214 -6.77 -1.55 -9.43
CA ILE A 214 -5.34 -1.84 -9.20
C ILE A 214 -5.18 -3.33 -8.85
N GLN A 215 -4.45 -4.06 -9.67
CA GLN A 215 -4.16 -5.47 -9.42
C GLN A 215 -3.01 -5.64 -8.41
N PRO A 216 -3.01 -6.71 -7.61
CA PRO A 216 -1.85 -7.04 -6.78
C PRO A 216 -0.62 -7.25 -7.66
N ALA A 217 0.49 -6.62 -7.29
CA ALA A 217 1.75 -6.74 -8.02
C ALA A 217 2.66 -7.83 -7.42
N SER A 218 2.53 -8.08 -6.12
CA SER A 218 3.31 -9.10 -5.39
C SER A 218 2.48 -9.78 -4.31
N LEU A 219 2.96 -10.91 -3.83
CA LEU A 219 2.45 -11.58 -2.63
C LEU A 219 3.58 -12.25 -1.85
N ILE A 220 3.32 -12.56 -0.58
CA ILE A 220 4.19 -13.45 0.21
C ILE A 220 3.54 -14.85 0.24
N PRO A 221 4.19 -15.93 -0.19
CA PRO A 221 3.58 -17.26 -0.11
C PRO A 221 3.44 -17.74 1.34
N PHE A 222 2.37 -18.49 1.63
CA PHE A 222 2.28 -19.27 2.87
C PHE A 222 3.51 -20.16 3.06
N LYS A 223 3.92 -20.37 4.32
CA LYS A 223 5.03 -21.26 4.69
C LYS A 223 4.60 -22.53 5.42
N PHE A 224 3.38 -22.58 5.92
CA PHE A 224 2.84 -23.74 6.62
C PHE A 224 1.31 -23.79 6.50
N GLY A 225 0.76 -25.01 6.58
CA GLY A 225 -0.68 -25.28 6.57
C GLY A 225 -1.31 -25.26 7.95
N ALA A 226 -2.62 -25.56 8.01
CA ALA A 226 -3.41 -25.51 9.24
C ALA A 226 -2.83 -26.31 10.42
N ARG A 227 -2.15 -27.44 10.16
CA ARG A 227 -1.46 -28.21 11.21
C ARG A 227 -0.36 -27.39 11.89
N GLY A 228 0.49 -26.72 11.13
CA GLY A 228 1.56 -25.88 11.68
C GLY A 228 1.01 -24.68 12.45
N VAL A 229 -0.16 -24.17 12.06
CA VAL A 229 -0.88 -23.12 12.80
C VAL A 229 -1.32 -23.63 14.17
N ARG A 230 -1.90 -24.84 14.24
CA ARG A 230 -2.36 -25.44 15.51
C ARG A 230 -1.21 -25.63 16.50
N GLU A 231 -0.05 -26.08 16.01
CA GLU A 231 1.16 -26.23 16.82
C GLU A 231 1.60 -24.87 17.42
N ARG A 232 1.58 -23.80 16.62
CA ARG A 232 1.94 -22.44 17.06
C ARG A 232 0.93 -21.82 18.02
N LEU A 233 -0.37 -22.03 17.77
CA LEU A 233 -1.43 -21.60 18.68
C LEU A 233 -1.28 -22.28 20.04
N GLN A 234 -0.97 -23.57 20.07
CA GLN A 234 -0.73 -24.29 21.31
C GLN A 234 0.44 -23.68 22.09
N SER A 235 1.57 -23.42 21.42
CA SER A 235 2.73 -22.76 22.06
C SER A 235 2.39 -21.36 22.57
N TRP A 236 1.60 -20.59 21.83
CA TRP A 236 1.17 -19.25 22.22
C TRP A 236 0.29 -19.28 23.49
N PHE A 237 -0.73 -20.14 23.54
CA PHE A 237 -1.55 -20.28 24.75
C PHE A 237 -0.73 -20.66 25.99
N THR A 238 0.28 -21.51 25.84
CA THR A 238 1.20 -21.83 26.93
C THR A 238 2.03 -20.62 27.36
N ALA A 239 2.52 -19.82 26.41
CA ALA A 239 3.29 -18.61 26.71
C ALA A 239 2.45 -17.52 27.41
N GLU A 240 1.16 -17.44 27.09
CA GLU A 240 0.20 -16.54 27.74
C GLU A 240 -0.36 -17.08 29.07
N SER A 241 0.21 -18.17 29.59
CA SER A 241 -0.12 -18.79 30.87
C SER A 241 -1.56 -19.31 30.98
N PHE A 242 -2.16 -19.75 29.87
CA PHE A 242 -3.43 -20.50 29.95
C PHE A 242 -3.18 -21.89 30.56
N GLU A 243 -3.94 -22.26 31.59
CA GLU A 243 -3.82 -23.58 32.25
C GLU A 243 -4.05 -24.74 31.28
N LYS A 244 -4.96 -24.55 30.33
CA LYS A 244 -5.29 -25.50 29.26
C LYS A 244 -5.55 -24.73 27.98
N THR A 245 -5.24 -25.34 26.84
CA THR A 245 -5.62 -24.80 25.54
C THR A 245 -7.15 -24.67 25.48
N PRO A 246 -7.70 -23.45 25.31
CA PRO A 246 -9.13 -23.28 25.18
C PRO A 246 -9.64 -23.92 23.89
N TRP A 247 -10.95 -24.13 23.80
CA TRP A 247 -11.55 -24.48 22.52
C TRP A 247 -11.37 -23.31 21.54
N TYR A 248 -10.96 -23.62 20.31
CA TYR A 248 -10.86 -22.65 19.23
C TYR A 248 -11.40 -23.24 17.93
N ALA A 249 -11.93 -22.37 17.07
CA ALA A 249 -12.43 -22.74 15.76
C ALA A 249 -11.29 -23.27 14.85
N ALA A 250 -11.62 -24.01 13.79
CA ALA A 250 -10.58 -24.42 12.85
C ALA A 250 -9.93 -23.19 12.18
N PRO A 251 -8.59 -23.01 12.24
CA PRO A 251 -7.94 -21.85 11.63
C PRO A 251 -8.15 -21.83 10.12
N ARG A 252 -8.43 -20.64 9.57
CA ARG A 252 -8.64 -20.42 8.14
C ARG A 252 -7.60 -19.44 7.61
N GLY A 253 -7.00 -19.76 6.47
CA GLY A 253 -5.99 -18.90 5.85
C GLY A 253 -6.59 -17.98 4.80
N PHE A 254 -6.09 -16.76 4.77
CA PHE A 254 -6.52 -15.69 3.88
C PHE A 254 -5.30 -14.94 3.33
N TYR A 255 -5.39 -14.54 2.06
CA TYR A 255 -4.58 -13.46 1.52
C TYR A 255 -5.30 -12.14 1.71
N ILE A 256 -4.71 -11.26 2.52
CA ILE A 256 -5.26 -9.93 2.77
C ILE A 256 -4.55 -8.88 1.91
N PRO A 257 -5.28 -7.89 1.38
CA PRO A 257 -4.71 -6.82 0.59
C PRO A 257 -4.07 -5.77 1.50
N VAL A 258 -2.83 -5.39 1.16
CA VAL A 258 -2.08 -4.37 1.88
C VAL A 258 -1.44 -3.42 0.86
N TRP A 259 -1.56 -2.13 1.11
CA TRP A 259 -0.81 -1.11 0.39
C TRP A 259 0.59 -1.01 0.99
N ASN A 260 1.61 -1.19 0.17
CA ASN A 260 3.01 -0.95 0.51
C ASN A 260 3.44 0.38 -0.12
N PHE A 261 3.77 1.37 0.72
CA PHE A 261 4.16 2.70 0.29
C PHE A 261 5.64 2.98 0.53
N THR A 262 6.22 3.80 -0.35
CA THR A 262 7.45 4.53 -0.08
C THR A 262 7.11 5.98 0.16
N VAL A 263 7.47 6.51 1.32
CA VAL A 263 7.25 7.91 1.70
C VAL A 263 8.62 8.59 1.83
N GLY A 264 8.78 9.73 1.18
CA GLY A 264 10.04 10.46 1.19
C GLY A 264 9.82 11.97 1.23
N GLY A 265 10.93 12.71 1.27
CA GLY A 265 10.92 14.17 1.16
C GLY A 265 11.63 14.85 2.32
N GLN A 266 11.12 16.02 2.71
CA GLN A 266 11.74 16.87 3.73
C GLN A 266 10.74 17.23 4.83
N LEU A 267 11.22 17.21 6.07
CA LEU A 267 10.49 17.67 7.25
C LEU A 267 11.24 18.84 7.87
N SER A 268 10.68 20.04 7.76
CA SER A 268 11.17 21.20 8.51
C SER A 268 10.52 21.22 9.88
N TRP A 269 11.29 21.49 10.93
CA TRP A 269 10.76 21.48 12.29
C TRP A 269 11.41 22.54 13.17
N THR A 270 10.71 22.89 14.24
CA THR A 270 11.17 23.83 15.27
C THR A 270 10.91 23.25 16.65
N ALA A 271 11.85 23.41 17.58
CA ALA A 271 11.66 22.99 18.97
C ALA A 271 12.39 23.93 19.94
N SER A 272 12.13 23.78 21.23
CA SER A 272 12.89 24.41 22.31
C SER A 272 13.78 23.36 22.97
N ILE A 273 15.09 23.63 23.11
CA ILE A 273 16.03 22.79 23.86
C ILE A 273 16.50 23.50 25.13
N GLN A 274 16.73 22.75 26.20
CA GLN A 274 17.30 23.29 27.43
C GLN A 274 18.83 23.17 27.41
N ASN A 275 19.52 24.32 27.48
CA ASN A 275 20.97 24.43 27.52
C ASN A 275 21.39 25.31 28.70
N ASN A 276 22.11 24.76 29.68
CA ASN A 276 22.61 25.47 30.87
C ASN A 276 21.56 26.42 31.50
N ASP A 277 20.39 25.86 31.85
CA ASP A 277 19.22 26.54 32.44
C ASP A 277 18.50 27.57 31.55
N ARG A 278 18.80 27.63 30.26
CA ARG A 278 18.11 28.49 29.29
C ARG A 278 17.42 27.67 28.21
N TRP A 279 16.25 28.12 27.79
CA TRP A 279 15.54 27.56 26.65
C TRP A 279 15.95 28.29 25.38
N GLU A 280 16.45 27.54 24.40
CA GLU A 280 16.85 28.05 23.10
C GLU A 280 15.96 27.45 22.01
N THR A 281 15.52 28.28 21.05
CA THR A 281 14.74 27.80 19.91
C THR A 281 15.67 27.30 18.83
N ILE A 282 15.51 26.05 18.45
CA ILE A 282 16.20 25.44 17.31
C ILE A 282 15.23 25.24 16.15
N ARG A 283 15.78 25.33 14.94
CA ARG A 283 15.09 25.06 13.69
C ARG A 283 16.00 24.22 12.83
N ASP A 284 15.43 23.19 12.21
CA ASP A 284 16.20 22.31 11.34
C ASP A 284 15.30 21.69 10.26
N THR A 285 15.91 21.07 9.26
CA THR A 285 15.23 20.31 8.21
C THR A 285 15.87 18.94 8.06
N LYS A 286 15.05 17.89 8.16
CA LYS A 286 15.45 16.49 8.02
C LYS A 286 14.98 15.95 6.68
N ILE A 287 15.88 15.34 5.91
CA ILE A 287 15.52 14.53 4.74
C ILE A 287 15.07 13.16 5.26
N ILE A 288 13.92 12.69 4.78
CA ILE A 288 13.34 11.41 5.17
C ILE A 288 13.14 10.52 3.95
N HIS A 289 13.30 9.22 4.16
CA HIS A 289 12.98 8.18 3.19
C HIS A 289 12.61 6.90 3.95
N HIS A 290 11.33 6.58 3.92
CA HIS A 290 10.70 5.47 4.62
C HIS A 290 10.13 4.51 3.58
N PRO A 291 10.88 3.45 3.21
CA PRO A 291 10.34 2.38 2.41
C PRO A 291 9.44 1.48 3.26
N GLU A 292 8.62 0.66 2.61
CA GLU A 292 7.89 -0.44 3.27
C GLU A 292 6.85 -0.02 4.30
N ILE A 293 6.19 1.13 4.10
CA ILE A 293 5.07 1.55 4.94
C ILE A 293 3.82 0.76 4.55
N LEU A 294 3.46 -0.20 5.39
CA LEU A 294 2.32 -1.10 5.18
C LEU A 294 1.04 -0.48 5.74
N VAL A 295 0.00 -0.44 4.91
CA VAL A 295 -1.35 0.01 5.30
C VAL A 295 -2.35 -1.05 4.84
N PRO A 296 -3.08 -1.72 5.76
CA PRO A 296 -4.14 -2.65 5.39
C PRO A 296 -5.15 -1.99 4.44
N ALA A 297 -5.55 -2.70 3.40
CA ALA A 297 -6.40 -2.17 2.35
C ALA A 297 -7.84 -2.72 2.43
N THR A 298 -8.27 -3.22 3.59
CA THR A 298 -9.59 -3.85 3.83
C THR A 298 -10.21 -3.30 5.11
N ASN A 299 -11.53 -3.24 5.16
CA ASN A 299 -12.30 -2.70 6.30
C ASN A 299 -12.72 -3.77 7.31
N HIS A 300 -12.45 -5.05 7.02
CA HIS A 300 -13.04 -6.18 7.75
C HIS A 300 -12.03 -6.99 8.56
N LEU A 301 -10.82 -6.45 8.76
CA LEU A 301 -9.82 -7.12 9.56
C LEU A 301 -10.00 -6.85 11.06
N PRO A 302 -9.90 -7.89 11.90
CA PRO A 302 -9.72 -7.75 13.35
C PRO A 302 -8.67 -6.71 13.71
N GLU A 303 -8.83 -6.03 14.85
CA GLU A 303 -7.83 -5.07 15.33
C GLU A 303 -6.42 -5.69 15.44
N ALA A 304 -6.33 -6.94 15.91
CA ALA A 304 -5.10 -7.73 15.98
C ALA A 304 -4.39 -7.92 14.62
N SER A 305 -5.12 -7.78 13.51
CA SER A 305 -4.54 -7.87 12.16
C SER A 305 -3.80 -6.61 11.74
N ASN A 306 -4.00 -5.46 12.40
CA ASN A 306 -3.18 -4.28 12.12
C ASN A 306 -1.73 -4.47 12.60
N GLU A 307 -1.57 -5.10 13.77
CA GLU A 307 -0.24 -5.41 14.32
C GLU A 307 0.46 -6.51 13.53
N ILE A 308 -0.28 -7.55 13.10
CA ILE A 308 0.33 -8.69 12.40
C ILE A 308 0.96 -8.26 11.07
N VAL A 309 0.40 -7.26 10.39
CA VAL A 309 0.89 -6.78 9.09
C VAL A 309 2.32 -6.27 9.19
N ASN A 310 2.69 -5.63 10.30
CA ASN A 310 4.04 -5.12 10.52
C ASN A 310 5.06 -6.21 10.89
N THR A 311 4.64 -7.46 11.04
CA THR A 311 5.53 -8.59 11.39
C THR A 311 6.09 -9.32 10.16
N PHE A 312 5.60 -8.99 8.95
CA PHE A 312 6.04 -9.63 7.71
C PHE A 312 7.42 -9.17 7.25
N GLN A 313 8.14 -10.08 6.60
CA GLN A 313 9.45 -9.84 6.01
C GLN A 313 9.30 -9.75 4.49
N LEU A 314 9.28 -8.53 3.96
CA LEU A 314 8.97 -8.24 2.56
C LEU A 314 10.02 -8.77 1.57
N ALA A 315 11.25 -9.05 2.02
CA ALA A 315 12.26 -9.73 1.21
C ALA A 315 11.81 -11.13 0.69
N GLY A 316 10.78 -11.73 1.30
CA GLY A 316 10.17 -12.98 0.86
C GLY A 316 9.09 -12.86 -0.22
N MET A 317 8.82 -11.65 -0.74
CA MET A 317 7.80 -11.42 -1.76
C MET A 317 8.18 -12.07 -3.11
N VAL A 318 7.14 -12.48 -3.83
CA VAL A 318 7.23 -12.93 -5.23
C VAL A 318 6.24 -12.13 -6.08
N ASN A 319 6.51 -12.02 -7.38
CA ASN A 319 5.52 -11.49 -8.32
C ASN A 319 4.17 -12.19 -8.15
N PHE A 320 3.10 -11.41 -8.24
CA PHE A 320 1.75 -11.95 -8.20
C PHE A 320 1.52 -12.93 -9.34
N ASP A 321 1.06 -14.13 -8.99
CA ASP A 321 0.56 -15.15 -9.91
C ASP A 321 -0.70 -15.75 -9.27
N SER A 322 -1.81 -15.79 -10.00
CA SER A 322 -3.09 -16.30 -9.51
C SER A 322 -3.02 -17.74 -9.01
N HIS A 323 -2.04 -18.55 -9.45
CA HIS A 323 -1.86 -19.91 -8.98
C HIS A 323 -1.54 -20.01 -7.49
N TYR A 324 -0.94 -18.97 -6.88
CA TYR A 324 -0.73 -18.91 -5.42
C TYR A 324 -2.05 -18.86 -4.65
N LEU A 325 -3.13 -18.43 -5.30
CA LEU A 325 -4.46 -18.31 -4.70
C LEU A 325 -5.28 -19.61 -4.83
N ALA A 326 -4.75 -20.66 -5.47
CA ALA A 326 -5.49 -21.90 -5.65
C ALA A 326 -5.82 -22.53 -4.29
N ASP A 327 -7.10 -22.47 -3.92
CA ASP A 327 -7.67 -22.87 -2.62
C ASP A 327 -7.34 -21.98 -1.42
N TRP A 328 -6.76 -20.81 -1.66
CA TRP A 328 -6.64 -19.76 -0.64
C TRP A 328 -7.64 -18.66 -0.93
N MET A 329 -8.46 -18.33 0.07
CA MET A 329 -9.33 -17.16 -0.01
C MET A 329 -8.46 -15.92 -0.11
N ALA A 330 -8.78 -15.03 -1.05
CA ALA A 330 -8.02 -13.81 -1.26
C ALA A 330 -8.98 -12.66 -1.50
N GLU A 331 -8.69 -11.52 -0.87
CA GLU A 331 -9.42 -10.27 -1.06
C GLU A 331 -8.61 -9.30 -1.91
N THR A 332 -9.30 -8.37 -2.56
CA THR A 332 -8.72 -7.14 -3.11
C THR A 332 -9.09 -5.95 -2.24
N TYR A 333 -8.45 -4.80 -2.50
CA TYR A 333 -8.60 -3.60 -1.72
C TYR A 333 -10.04 -3.06 -1.71
N GLN A 334 -10.43 -2.55 -0.56
CA GLN A 334 -11.69 -1.86 -0.27
C GLN A 334 -11.44 -0.42 0.19
N ILE A 335 -10.17 -0.04 0.38
CA ILE A 335 -9.72 1.31 0.71
C ILE A 335 -8.87 1.78 -0.49
N PRO A 336 -9.26 2.87 -1.18
CA PRO A 336 -8.48 3.42 -2.28
C PRO A 336 -7.04 3.77 -1.86
N VAL A 337 -6.12 3.76 -2.83
CA VAL A 337 -4.74 4.16 -2.58
C VAL A 337 -4.63 5.63 -2.16
N SER A 338 -5.53 6.51 -2.64
CA SER A 338 -5.63 7.91 -2.19
C SER A 338 -5.80 8.00 -0.68
N ASP A 339 -6.73 7.24 -0.13
CA ASP A 339 -7.12 7.31 1.28
C ASP A 339 -6.08 6.61 2.15
N ALA A 340 -5.61 5.44 1.73
CA ALA A 340 -4.56 4.70 2.42
C ALA A 340 -3.25 5.49 2.50
N SER A 341 -2.94 6.32 1.50
CA SER A 341 -1.75 7.18 1.50
C SER A 341 -1.73 8.20 2.63
N LEU A 342 -2.91 8.66 3.09
CA LEU A 342 -3.02 9.57 4.22
C LEU A 342 -2.58 8.89 5.53
N ASN A 343 -2.96 7.62 5.70
CA ASN A 343 -2.51 6.81 6.83
C ASN A 343 -1.00 6.56 6.76
N ALA A 344 -0.45 6.24 5.58
CA ALA A 344 0.99 6.06 5.42
C ALA A 344 1.78 7.33 5.81
N ARG A 345 1.33 8.51 5.35
CA ARG A 345 1.92 9.81 5.71
C ARG A 345 1.80 10.09 7.21
N LYS A 346 0.66 9.77 7.82
CA LYS A 346 0.46 9.91 9.27
C LYS A 346 1.42 9.03 10.05
N THR A 347 1.55 7.74 9.69
CA THR A 347 2.47 6.80 10.34
C THR A 347 3.91 7.31 10.32
N VAL A 348 4.39 7.77 9.17
CA VAL A 348 5.74 8.34 9.05
C VAL A 348 5.89 9.61 9.89
N LEU A 349 4.89 10.50 9.87
CA LEU A 349 4.95 11.73 10.66
C LEU A 349 4.99 11.44 12.16
N GLU A 350 4.20 10.49 12.68
CA GLU A 350 4.24 10.12 14.09
C GLU A 350 5.58 9.47 14.48
N ALA A 351 6.11 8.56 13.65
CA ALA A 351 7.44 7.99 13.87
C ALA A 351 8.54 9.07 13.92
N GLU A 352 8.47 10.08 13.06
CA GLU A 352 9.42 11.20 13.05
C GLU A 352 9.27 12.12 14.26
N LYS A 353 8.03 12.35 14.74
CA LYS A 353 7.79 13.08 16.00
C LYS A 353 8.42 12.38 17.20
N GLU A 354 8.42 11.06 17.22
CA GLU A 354 9.04 10.27 18.30
C GLU A 354 10.57 10.24 18.16
N GLN A 355 11.10 10.17 16.93
CA GLN A 355 12.53 10.04 16.69
C GLN A 355 13.32 11.34 16.82
N ILE A 356 12.78 12.48 16.38
CA ILE A 356 13.51 13.76 16.40
C ILE A 356 13.99 14.13 17.82
N PRO A 357 13.16 14.03 18.88
CA PRO A 357 13.61 14.30 20.24
C PRO A 357 14.78 13.42 20.69
N ASN A 358 14.79 12.15 20.28
CA ASN A 358 15.81 11.17 20.67
C ASN A 358 17.19 11.42 20.05
N GLN A 359 17.30 12.38 19.11
CA GLN A 359 18.58 12.79 18.53
C GLN A 359 19.36 13.77 19.41
N TYR A 360 18.72 14.28 20.47
CA TYR A 360 19.29 15.27 21.38
C TYR A 360 19.42 14.70 22.78
N ASN A 361 20.52 15.04 23.44
CA ASN A 361 20.73 14.68 24.86
C ASN A 361 20.04 15.67 25.82
N GLN A 362 19.60 16.82 25.31
CA GLN A 362 18.90 17.86 26.05
C GLN A 362 17.39 17.58 26.10
N GLN A 363 16.73 18.12 27.13
CA GLN A 363 15.27 18.14 27.16
C GLN A 363 14.73 18.98 26.00
N ILE A 364 13.81 18.39 25.23
CA ILE A 364 13.08 19.03 24.14
C ILE A 364 11.65 19.34 24.56
N SER A 365 11.14 20.50 24.16
CA SER A 365 9.73 20.86 24.27
C SER A 365 9.25 21.65 23.04
N ASN A 366 7.93 21.84 22.91
CA ASN A 366 7.31 22.64 21.85
C ASN A 366 7.68 22.22 20.41
N LEU A 367 7.91 20.92 20.18
CA LEU A 367 8.20 20.41 18.84
C LEU A 367 7.02 20.68 17.90
N ARG A 368 7.31 21.37 16.79
CA ARG A 368 6.39 21.59 15.67
C ARG A 368 7.07 21.11 14.40
N ILE A 369 6.39 20.23 13.68
CA ILE A 369 6.87 19.68 12.40
C ILE A 369 5.96 20.21 11.28
N ASN A 370 6.58 20.66 10.19
CA ASN A 370 5.92 21.01 8.95
C ASN A 370 6.17 19.90 7.90
N PRO A 371 5.14 19.09 7.56
CA PRO A 371 5.27 18.00 6.61
C PRO A 371 4.96 18.40 5.15
N ALA A 372 4.91 19.70 4.82
CA ALA A 372 4.50 20.16 3.48
C ALA A 372 5.32 19.55 2.32
N SER A 373 6.61 19.29 2.56
CA SER A 373 7.54 18.71 1.58
C SER A 373 7.70 17.19 1.70
N MET A 374 6.85 16.52 2.50
CA MET A 374 6.76 15.06 2.54
C MET A 374 5.82 14.58 1.44
N ALA A 375 6.15 13.50 0.73
CA ALA A 375 5.33 12.96 -0.35
C ALA A 375 5.38 11.43 -0.38
N VAL A 376 4.39 10.82 -1.02
CA VAL A 376 4.42 9.41 -1.37
C VAL A 376 5.08 9.29 -2.75
N ASP A 377 6.14 8.49 -2.81
CA ASP A 377 6.95 8.29 -4.01
C ASP A 377 6.38 7.20 -4.90
N SER A 378 6.15 6.05 -4.28
CA SER A 378 5.63 4.88 -4.96
C SER A 378 4.71 4.09 -4.06
N TYR A 379 3.91 3.23 -4.69
CA TYR A 379 3.01 2.34 -3.98
C TYR A 379 2.93 0.99 -4.70
N GLN A 380 2.50 -0.02 -3.97
CA GLN A 380 2.25 -1.35 -4.50
C GLN A 380 1.09 -1.98 -3.74
N LEU A 381 0.14 -2.60 -4.44
CA LEU A 381 -0.81 -3.52 -3.81
C LEU A 381 -0.14 -4.88 -3.66
N ILE A 382 -0.06 -5.38 -2.43
CA ILE A 382 0.50 -6.69 -2.11
C ILE A 382 -0.52 -7.56 -1.37
N LEU A 383 -0.36 -8.88 -1.47
CA LEU A 383 -1.15 -9.84 -0.69
C LEU A 383 -0.30 -10.47 0.41
N LEU A 384 -0.75 -10.37 1.65
CA LEU A 384 -0.09 -10.99 2.81
C LEU A 384 -0.87 -12.22 3.29
N PRO A 385 -0.21 -13.36 3.54
CA PRO A 385 -0.85 -14.58 4.00
C PRO A 385 -1.04 -14.54 5.52
N ILE A 386 -2.28 -14.50 5.99
CA ILE A 386 -2.61 -14.61 7.42
C ILE A 386 -3.48 -15.83 7.69
N TRP A 387 -3.45 -16.31 8.93
CA TRP A 387 -4.43 -17.25 9.44
C TRP A 387 -5.28 -16.57 10.50
N LEU A 388 -6.59 -16.79 10.44
CA LEU A 388 -7.55 -16.29 11.41
C LEU A 388 -8.22 -17.46 12.12
N THR A 389 -8.39 -17.29 13.43
CA THR A 389 -9.19 -18.17 14.26
C THR A 389 -9.81 -17.40 15.41
N THR A 390 -10.80 -17.98 16.06
CA THR A 390 -11.35 -17.48 17.32
C THR A 390 -11.22 -18.56 18.39
N TYR A 391 -10.96 -18.15 19.63
CA TYR A 391 -11.02 -19.04 20.79
C TYR A 391 -12.06 -18.54 21.80
N GLN A 392 -12.52 -19.45 22.65
CA GLN A 392 -13.49 -19.15 23.70
C GLN A 392 -12.84 -19.20 25.08
N HIS A 393 -13.09 -18.17 25.88
CA HIS A 393 -12.71 -18.10 27.29
C HIS A 393 -13.84 -17.43 28.06
N ASP A 394 -14.33 -18.06 29.13
CA ASP A 394 -15.43 -17.56 29.97
C ASP A 394 -16.67 -17.06 29.19
N GLN A 395 -17.07 -17.83 28.17
CA GLN A 395 -18.18 -17.54 27.23
C GLN A 395 -17.96 -16.36 26.27
N GLU A 396 -16.84 -15.65 26.37
CA GLU A 396 -16.43 -14.63 25.42
C GLU A 396 -15.60 -15.23 24.28
N ARG A 397 -15.61 -14.56 23.12
CA ARG A 397 -14.84 -14.96 21.93
C ARG A 397 -13.74 -13.94 21.68
N PHE A 398 -12.54 -14.46 21.50
CA PHE A 398 -11.34 -13.67 21.24
C PHE A 398 -10.76 -14.05 19.89
N GLU A 399 -10.33 -13.04 19.14
CA GLU A 399 -9.75 -13.20 17.81
C GLU A 399 -8.25 -13.40 17.90
N VAL A 400 -7.73 -14.33 17.10
CA VAL A 400 -6.31 -14.61 16.99
C VAL A 400 -5.91 -14.64 15.53
N THR A 401 -4.87 -13.91 15.23
CA THR A 401 -4.26 -13.82 13.91
C THR A 401 -2.85 -14.42 13.96
N VAL A 402 -2.50 -15.21 12.96
CA VAL A 402 -1.16 -15.80 12.82
C VAL A 402 -0.56 -15.38 11.48
N ASN A 403 0.65 -14.85 11.50
CA ASN A 403 1.41 -14.51 10.31
C ASN A 403 1.74 -15.79 9.53
N GLY A 404 1.25 -15.95 8.31
CA GLY A 404 1.43 -17.17 7.48
C GLY A 404 2.84 -17.36 6.91
N GLN A 405 3.74 -16.39 7.08
CA GLN A 405 5.15 -16.45 6.67
C GLN A 405 6.04 -16.94 7.81
N ASN A 406 6.00 -16.28 8.97
CA ASN A 406 6.92 -16.56 10.10
C ASN A 406 6.25 -17.29 11.27
N GLY A 407 4.91 -17.31 11.32
CA GLY A 407 4.14 -17.96 12.36
C GLY A 407 4.08 -17.23 13.69
N GLN A 408 4.38 -15.94 13.73
CA GLN A 408 4.07 -15.09 14.87
C GLN A 408 2.56 -15.08 15.11
N VAL A 409 2.15 -15.18 16.37
CA VAL A 409 0.76 -15.19 16.81
C VAL A 409 0.48 -13.88 17.54
N ILE A 410 -0.61 -13.21 17.17
CA ILE A 410 -1.13 -12.02 17.86
C ILE A 410 -2.61 -12.28 18.11
N GLY A 411 -3.01 -12.20 19.37
CA GLY A 411 -4.39 -12.45 19.79
C GLY A 411 -4.81 -11.48 20.86
N GLN A 412 -6.11 -11.18 20.89
CA GLN A 412 -6.71 -10.51 22.04
C GLN A 412 -6.60 -11.44 23.25
N LEU A 413 -6.32 -10.87 24.42
CA LEU A 413 -6.35 -11.59 25.69
C LEU A 413 -7.59 -11.17 26.47
N PRO A 414 -8.17 -12.06 27.31
CA PRO A 414 -9.19 -11.66 28.26
C PRO A 414 -8.61 -10.55 29.14
N THR A 415 -9.38 -9.50 29.41
CA THR A 415 -8.92 -8.49 30.38
C THR A 415 -8.68 -9.22 31.69
N ARG A 416 -7.42 -9.29 32.15
CA ARG A 416 -7.13 -9.68 33.53
C ARG A 416 -7.83 -8.66 34.40
N GLY A 417 -8.95 -9.06 34.99
CA GLY A 417 -9.81 -8.15 35.73
C GLY A 417 -8.99 -7.42 36.78
N LEU A 418 -9.34 -6.15 37.01
CA LEU A 418 -8.99 -5.37 38.21
C LEU A 418 -9.07 -6.19 39.53
N SER A 419 -9.80 -7.31 39.52
CA SER A 419 -9.85 -8.31 40.59
C SER A 419 -8.48 -8.90 40.95
N GLU A 420 -7.58 -9.20 40.01
CA GLU A 420 -6.24 -9.75 40.35
C GLU A 420 -5.37 -8.69 41.04
N TRP A 421 -5.46 -7.44 40.59
CA TRP A 421 -4.75 -6.31 41.19
C TRP A 421 -5.27 -5.98 42.60
N ILE A 422 -6.59 -6.05 42.82
CA ILE A 422 -7.20 -5.85 44.15
C ILE A 422 -6.90 -7.05 45.07
N SER A 423 -6.92 -8.29 44.58
CA SER A 423 -6.54 -9.45 45.39
C SER A 423 -5.06 -9.45 45.79
N GLY A 424 -4.18 -8.84 44.99
CA GLY A 424 -2.78 -8.64 45.34
C GLY A 424 -2.52 -7.55 46.39
N ILE A 425 -3.46 -6.61 46.57
CA ILE A 425 -3.36 -5.52 47.57
C ILE A 425 -4.00 -5.90 48.91
N PHE A 426 -5.01 -6.78 48.92
CA PHE A 426 -5.71 -7.20 50.14
C PHE A 426 -5.44 -8.66 50.56
N GLY A 427 -4.60 -9.38 49.83
CA GLY A 427 -4.26 -10.79 50.05
C GLY A 427 -2.78 -11.05 50.37
N GLY A 428 -2.11 -10.13 51.08
CA GLY A 428 -0.73 -10.26 51.55
C GLY A 428 -0.57 -9.84 53.00
#